data_AF-A0A521YPN6-F1
#
_entry.id   AF-A0A521YPN6-F1
#
_cell.length_a   1.000
_cell.length_b   1.000
_cell.length_c   1.000
_cell.angle_alpha   90.00
_cell.angle_beta   90.00
_cell.angle_gamma   90.00
#
_symmetry.space_group_name_H-M   'P 1'
#
loop_
_entity.id
_entity.type
_entity.pdbx_description
1 polymer ?
#
loop_
_entity_poly.entity_id
_entity_poly.type
_entity_poly.pdbx_seq_one_letter_code
_entity_poly.pdbx_strand_id
1 'polypeptide(L)'
;MSLHDHPLDEAATPAMNPTDDAAITLQVLGPLKARRAGAAIELGVRREQAVLAWLAAEARPVARHKLAAWLWPDAEEADARSRLRRLLHSLASRLDAQALQAGRLDVALSPRLLAG
;
A
#
# COMPACT_ATOMS: atom_id res chain seq x y z
N MET A 1 -41.71 -3.46 -39.59
CA MET A 1 -42.32 -2.96 -38.35
C MET A 1 -41.23 -3.05 -37.28
N SER A 2 -40.66 -1.87 -36.97
CA SER A 2 -39.58 -1.48 -36.01
C SER A 2 -38.76 -2.60 -35.35
N LEU A 3 -37.43 -2.70 -35.51
CA LEU A 3 -36.37 -1.69 -35.37
C LEU A 3 -36.61 -0.74 -34.18
N HIS A 4 -36.36 -1.23 -32.96
CA HIS A 4 -35.99 -0.35 -31.85
C HIS A 4 -34.48 -0.46 -31.67
N ASP A 5 -33.81 0.46 -32.35
CA ASP A 5 -32.52 1.00 -31.95
C ASP A 5 -32.69 1.66 -30.57
N HIS A 6 -31.92 1.21 -29.59
CA HIS A 6 -31.64 1.97 -28.39
C HIS A 6 -30.14 1.86 -28.07
N PRO A 7 -29.53 2.98 -27.65
CA PRO A 7 -28.29 3.48 -28.22
C PRO A 7 -27.03 2.95 -27.55
N LEU A 8 -25.94 2.95 -28.32
CA LEU A 8 -24.59 3.16 -27.81
C LEU A 8 -24.51 4.61 -27.29
N ASP A 9 -24.39 4.79 -25.98
CA ASP A 9 -23.58 5.79 -25.26
C ASP A 9 -24.24 6.09 -23.91
N GLU A 10 -23.70 5.51 -22.84
CA GLU A 10 -23.28 6.33 -21.72
C GLU A 10 -22.31 5.48 -20.91
N ALA A 11 -21.06 5.93 -20.90
CA ALA A 11 -20.10 5.56 -19.90
C ALA A 11 -20.79 5.63 -18.54
N ALA A 12 -21.16 4.48 -18.00
CA ALA A 12 -21.23 4.31 -16.57
C ALA A 12 -19.79 4.54 -16.10
N THR A 13 -19.46 5.82 -15.85
CA THR A 13 -18.58 6.22 -14.77
C THR A 13 -18.81 5.20 -13.67
N PRO A 14 -17.83 4.34 -13.32
CA PRO A 14 -18.02 3.44 -12.21
C PRO A 14 -18.42 4.35 -11.06
N ALA A 15 -19.65 4.18 -10.58
CA ALA A 15 -20.18 4.92 -9.46
C ALA A 15 -19.09 4.80 -8.39
N MET A 16 -18.38 5.90 -8.17
CA MET A 16 -17.24 5.97 -7.27
C MET A 16 -17.79 5.48 -5.94
N ASN A 17 -17.40 4.26 -5.55
CA ASN A 17 -17.92 3.68 -4.33
C ASN A 17 -17.60 4.69 -3.23
N PRO A 18 -18.47 4.97 -2.25
CA PRO A 18 -18.09 5.81 -1.10
C PRO A 18 -16.94 5.22 -0.26
N THR A 19 -16.35 4.10 -0.69
CA THR A 19 -15.07 3.55 -0.21
C THR A 19 -13.84 4.06 -0.99
N ASP A 20 -14.01 4.58 -2.21
CA ASP A 20 -12.93 5.15 -3.05
C ASP A 20 -12.36 6.46 -2.50
N ASP A 21 -13.11 7.19 -1.67
CA ASP A 21 -12.59 8.37 -0.96
C ASP A 21 -11.42 8.02 -0.01
N ALA A 22 -11.25 6.73 0.31
CA ALA A 22 -10.13 6.22 1.11
C ALA A 22 -9.13 5.38 0.30
N ALA A 23 -9.29 5.25 -1.02
CA ALA A 23 -8.38 4.47 -1.84
C ALA A 23 -6.98 5.11 -1.85
N ILE A 24 -5.99 4.30 -1.48
CA ILE A 24 -4.58 4.68 -1.54
C ILE A 24 -3.99 4.05 -2.79
N THR A 25 -3.37 4.86 -3.63
CA THR A 25 -2.62 4.38 -4.79
C THR A 25 -1.13 4.47 -4.50
N LEU A 26 -0.41 3.40 -4.82
CA LEU A 26 1.05 3.32 -4.70
C LEU A 26 1.66 3.08 -6.07
N GLN A 27 2.46 4.04 -6.53
CA GLN A 27 3.23 3.92 -7.76
C GLN A 27 4.64 3.41 -7.41
N VAL A 28 4.96 2.20 -7.86
CA VAL A 28 6.25 1.53 -7.61
C VAL A 28 7.18 1.54 -8.82
N LEU A 29 6.64 1.81 -10.01
CA LEU A 29 7.39 1.93 -11.25
C LEU A 29 7.92 3.36 -11.39
N GLY A 30 9.18 3.56 -11.02
CA GLY A 30 9.84 4.86 -10.92
C GLY A 30 10.03 5.30 -9.46
N PRO A 31 10.12 6.61 -9.17
CA PRO A 31 10.17 7.09 -7.80
C PRO A 31 8.91 6.65 -7.04
N LEU A 32 9.08 6.06 -5.86
CA LEU A 32 7.96 5.58 -5.06
C LEU A 32 7.07 6.77 -4.67
N LYS A 33 5.79 6.71 -5.05
CA LYS A 33 4.81 7.76 -4.73
C LYS A 33 3.55 7.11 -4.16
N ALA A 34 3.02 7.70 -3.10
CA ALA A 34 1.71 7.35 -2.57
C ALA A 34 0.75 8.51 -2.77
N ARG A 35 -0.51 8.20 -3.07
CA ARG A 35 -1.59 9.19 -3.13
C ARG A 35 -2.81 8.64 -2.41
N ARG A 36 -3.57 9.53 -1.77
CA ARG A 36 -4.87 9.21 -1.15
C ARG A 36 -5.89 10.20 -1.69
N ALA A 37 -6.98 9.70 -2.25
CA ALA A 37 -7.99 10.53 -2.92
C ALA A 37 -7.35 11.57 -3.89
N GLY A 38 -6.31 11.17 -4.62
CA GLY A 38 -5.58 12.04 -5.56
C GLY A 38 -4.50 12.96 -4.95
N ALA A 39 -4.50 13.21 -3.64
CA ALA A 39 -3.50 14.03 -2.95
C ALA A 39 -2.21 13.23 -2.67
N ALA A 40 -1.05 13.83 -2.93
CA ALA A 40 0.25 13.18 -2.67
C ALA A 40 0.50 13.01 -1.16
N ILE A 41 0.94 11.82 -0.77
CA ILE A 41 1.40 11.52 0.58
C ILE A 41 2.93 11.55 0.58
N GLU A 42 3.51 12.31 1.51
CA GLU A 42 4.95 12.31 1.71
C GLU A 42 5.39 11.00 2.36
N LEU A 43 6.03 10.16 1.55
CA LEU A 43 6.66 8.93 2.02
C LEU A 43 7.97 9.30 2.72
N GLY A 44 8.20 8.80 3.93
CA GLY A 44 9.37 9.15 4.71
C GLY A 44 10.67 8.57 4.15
N VAL A 45 11.62 8.32 5.05
CA VAL A 45 13.00 7.94 4.70
C VAL A 45 13.09 6.70 3.81
N ARG A 46 14.20 6.54 3.08
CA ARG A 46 14.45 5.46 2.10
C ARG A 46 14.06 4.05 2.55
N ARG A 47 14.18 3.73 3.85
CA ARG A 47 13.75 2.43 4.41
C ARG A 47 12.23 2.24 4.42
N GLU A 48 11.45 3.27 4.74
CA GLU A 48 9.99 3.22 4.67
C GLU A 48 9.54 2.93 3.23
N GLN A 49 10.16 3.62 2.27
CA GLN A 49 9.91 3.42 0.85
C GLN A 49 10.29 2.00 0.40
N ALA A 50 11.46 1.50 0.81
CA ALA A 50 11.89 0.14 0.48
C ALA A 50 10.91 -0.93 0.99
N VAL A 51 10.37 -0.76 2.20
CA VAL A 51 9.36 -1.68 2.75
C VAL A 51 8.09 -1.67 1.90
N LEU A 52 7.57 -0.49 1.55
CA LEU A 52 6.36 -0.38 0.74
C LEU A 52 6.55 -0.98 -0.65
N ALA A 53 7.67 -0.67 -1.32
CA ALA A 53 8.00 -1.23 -2.62
C ALA A 53 8.12 -2.75 -2.57
N TRP A 54 8.75 -3.29 -1.52
CA TRP A 54 8.88 -4.74 -1.34
C TRP A 54 7.53 -5.41 -1.13
N LEU A 55 6.69 -4.88 -0.24
CA LEU A 55 5.36 -5.45 0.02
C LEU A 55 4.45 -5.37 -1.21
N ALA A 56 4.59 -4.32 -2.02
CA ALA A 56 3.87 -4.17 -3.29
C ALA A 56 4.34 -5.16 -4.35
N ALA A 57 5.66 -5.32 -4.50
CA ALA A 57 6.24 -6.26 -5.45
C ALA A 57 5.91 -7.72 -5.09
N GLU A 58 5.93 -8.05 -3.80
CA GLU A 58 5.67 -9.40 -3.33
C GLU A 58 4.17 -9.76 -3.44
N ALA A 59 3.26 -8.79 -3.22
CA ALA A 59 1.81 -8.96 -3.27
C ALA A 59 1.27 -10.12 -2.39
N ARG A 60 2.02 -10.53 -1.36
CA ARG A 60 1.64 -11.53 -0.35
C ARG A 60 2.20 -11.14 1.03
N PRO A 61 1.68 -11.73 2.12
CA PRO A 61 2.24 -11.51 3.46
C PRO A 61 3.73 -11.86 3.53
N VAL A 62 4.53 -10.93 4.05
CA VAL A 62 5.97 -11.08 4.25
C VAL A 62 6.28 -11.25 5.72
N ALA A 63 7.10 -12.24 6.05
CA ALA A 63 7.50 -12.50 7.43
C ALA A 63 8.29 -11.32 8.02
N ARG A 64 7.87 -10.84 9.20
CA ARG A 64 8.46 -9.69 9.89
C ARG A 64 9.93 -9.89 10.23
N HIS A 65 10.33 -11.11 10.61
CA HIS A 65 11.73 -11.42 10.91
C HIS A 65 12.62 -11.29 9.67
N LYS A 66 12.16 -11.74 8.50
CA LYS A 66 12.89 -11.59 7.23
C LYS A 66 13.05 -10.12 6.86
N LEU A 67 11.96 -9.36 6.94
CA LEU A 67 11.96 -7.91 6.70
C LEU A 67 12.92 -7.17 7.63
N ALA A 68 12.90 -7.51 8.93
CA ALA A 68 13.78 -6.89 9.91
C ALA A 68 15.27 -7.18 9.61
N ALA A 69 15.61 -8.45 9.35
CA ALA A 69 16.98 -8.85 9.03
C ALA A 69 17.50 -8.18 7.75
N TRP A 70 16.65 -8.04 6.73
CA TRP A 70 17.03 -7.39 5.47
C TRP A 70 17.24 -5.87 5.59
N LEU A 71 16.39 -5.19 6.37
CA LEU A 71 16.49 -3.73 6.54
C LEU A 71 17.62 -3.29 7.46
N TRP A 72 18.01 -4.16 8.40
CA TRP A 72 19.04 -3.92 9.41
C TRP A 72 19.92 -5.16 9.58
N PRO A 73 20.77 -5.49 8.60
CA PRO A 73 21.64 -6.67 8.66
C PRO A 73 22.64 -6.62 9.82
N ASP A 74 23.06 -5.41 10.23
CA ASP A 74 24.06 -5.20 11.28
C ASP A 74 23.45 -5.04 12.69
N ALA A 75 22.13 -5.18 12.84
CA ALA A 75 21.47 -5.01 14.13
C ALA A 75 21.13 -6.35 14.76
N GLU A 76 21.23 -6.43 16.08
CA GLU A 76 20.70 -7.55 16.87
C GLU A 76 19.21 -7.78 16.57
N GLU A 77 18.78 -9.03 16.60
CA GLU A 77 17.43 -9.41 16.14
C GLU A 77 16.32 -8.67 16.91
N ALA A 78 16.47 -8.52 18.24
CA ALA A 78 15.51 -7.81 19.07
C ALA A 78 15.39 -6.32 18.69
N ASP A 79 16.52 -5.69 18.34
CA ASP A 79 16.58 -4.30 17.90
C ASP A 79 16.01 -4.13 16.50
N ALA A 80 16.35 -5.02 15.57
CA ALA A 80 15.81 -5.03 14.21
C ALA A 80 14.28 -5.16 14.22
N ARG A 81 13.73 -6.07 15.04
CA ARG A 81 12.27 -6.21 15.21
C ARG A 81 11.62 -4.98 15.84
N SER A 82 12.26 -4.37 16.84
CA SER A 82 11.75 -3.14 17.47
C SER A 82 11.74 -1.96 16.51
N ARG A 83 12.78 -1.82 15.68
CA ARG A 83 12.87 -0.82 14.61
C ARG A 83 11.81 -1.06 13.53
N LEU A 84 11.62 -2.31 13.11
CA LEU A 84 10.57 -2.68 12.16
C LEU A 84 9.18 -2.29 12.68
N ARG A 85 8.87 -2.58 13.95
CA ARG A 85 7.57 -2.22 14.53
C ARG A 85 7.31 -0.71 14.47
N ARG A 86 8.30 0.11 14.84
CA ARG A 86 8.19 1.58 14.77
C ARG A 86 8.01 2.07 13.34
N LEU A 87 8.76 1.51 12.40
CA LEU A 87 8.66 1.82 10.98
C LEU A 87 7.27 1.50 10.44
N LEU A 88 6.74 0.30 10.71
CA LEU A 88 5.40 -0.11 10.27
C LEU A 88 4.30 0.78 10.89
N HIS A 89 4.46 1.20 12.15
CA HIS A 89 3.52 2.10 12.80
C HIS A 89 3.55 3.51 12.18
N SER A 90 4.75 4.05 11.92
CA SER A 90 4.94 5.32 11.18
C SER A 90 4.24 5.26 9.82
N LEU A 91 4.48 4.19 9.05
CA LEU A 91 3.85 3.99 7.74
C LEU A 91 2.34 3.92 7.81
N ALA A 92 1.78 3.15 8.74
CA ALA A 92 0.33 3.07 8.94
C ALA A 92 -0.26 4.44 9.29
N SER A 93 0.39 5.23 10.15
CA SER A 93 -0.09 6.58 10.48
C SER A 93 -0.05 7.56 9.30
N ARG A 94 0.92 7.41 8.38
CA ARG A 94 1.09 8.30 7.22
C ARG A 94 0.16 7.96 6.06
N LEU A 95 -0.02 6.68 5.79
CA LEU A 95 -0.80 6.19 4.65
C LEU A 95 -2.29 6.13 5.00
N ASP A 96 -2.61 5.35 6.03
CA ASP A 96 -3.89 5.17 6.71
C ASP A 96 -3.71 3.93 7.61
N ALA A 97 -4.35 3.88 8.78
CA ALA A 97 -4.19 2.77 9.71
C ALA A 97 -4.57 1.41 9.08
N GLN A 98 -5.42 1.42 8.05
CA GLN A 98 -5.89 0.24 7.32
C GLN A 98 -5.07 -0.06 6.06
N ALA A 99 -4.03 0.72 5.75
CA ALA A 99 -3.17 0.51 4.58
C ALA A 99 -2.27 -0.73 4.72
N LEU A 100 -1.94 -1.11 5.95
CA LEU A 100 -1.09 -2.25 6.26
C LEU A 100 -1.85 -3.29 7.09
N GLN A 101 -1.76 -4.54 6.67
CA GLN A 101 -2.19 -5.69 7.47
C GLN A 101 -0.98 -6.22 8.23
N ALA A 102 -0.75 -5.71 9.45
CA ALA A 102 0.36 -6.12 10.30
C ALA A 102 -0.09 -7.21 11.27
N GLY A 103 0.10 -8.47 10.90
CA GLY A 103 -0.11 -9.64 11.76
C GLY A 103 0.98 -9.78 12.82
N ARG A 104 0.88 -10.85 13.65
CA ARG A 104 1.89 -11.10 14.69
C ARG A 104 3.26 -11.42 14.08
N LEU A 105 3.29 -12.22 13.01
CA LEU A 105 4.52 -12.75 12.41
C LEU A 105 4.80 -12.23 11.00
N ASP A 106 3.81 -11.63 10.36
CA ASP A 106 3.81 -11.21 8.98
C ASP A 106 3.27 -9.78 8.82
N VAL A 107 3.51 -9.21 7.65
CA VAL A 107 2.94 -7.95 7.23
C VAL A 107 2.65 -7.99 5.74
N ALA A 108 1.49 -7.47 5.35
CA ALA A 108 1.06 -7.33 3.96
C ALA A 108 0.54 -5.92 3.71
N LEU A 109 0.48 -5.51 2.44
CA LEU A 109 -0.35 -4.38 2.04
C LEU A 109 -1.81 -4.82 2.11
N SER A 110 -2.66 -3.90 2.55
CA SER A 110 -4.10 -4.11 2.52
C SER A 110 -4.58 -4.18 1.06
N PRO A 111 -5.55 -5.04 0.72
CA PRO A 111 -6.10 -5.11 -0.64
C PRO A 111 -6.82 -3.83 -1.07
N ARG A 112 -7.07 -2.90 -0.15
CA ARG A 112 -7.57 -1.55 -0.44
C ARG A 112 -6.51 -0.62 -1.04
N LEU A 113 -5.24 -1.00 -0.96
CA LEU A 113 -4.15 -0.26 -1.56
C LEU A 113 -3.96 -0.76 -3.00
N LEU A 114 -4.24 0.12 -3.96
CA LEU A 114 -4.06 -0.18 -5.38
C LEU A 114 -2.60 0.06 -5.76
N ALA A 115 -1.92 -0.99 -6.22
CA ALA A 115 -0.61 -0.86 -6.86
C ALA A 115 -0.83 -0.43 -8.32
N GLY A 116 -0.24 0.70 -8.72
CA GLY A 116 -0.37 1.29 -10.06
C GLY A 116 0.96 1.58 -10.73
#